data_AF-A0A1I1Y6J1-F1
#
_entry.id   AF-A0A1I1Y6J1-F1
#
_cell.length_a   1.000
_cell.length_b   1.000
_cell.length_c   1.000
_cell.angle_alpha   90.00
_cell.angle_beta   90.00
_cell.angle_gamma   90.00
#
_symmetry.space_group_name_H-M   'P 1'
#
loop_
_entity.id
_entity.type
_entity.pdbx_description
1 polymer ?
#
loop_
_entity_poly.entity_id
_entity_poly.type
_entity_poly.pdbx_seq_one_letter_code
_entity_poly.pdbx_strand_id
1 'polypeptide(L)'
;MQTTLERSRITTIVMPDISNLPACIQDVKKAVLSNIQGPPDPTDYHQLRGRLEAAKGKLPMLYQQTVAVPFIRTLDNLGQQGFMEILLRDPSRNNTARLMLDIAHSILQNGEGFHTLATDAFQEVVSDLYDGYLSAGDRIGIKLPDLSVIPALVKWGEPESGPYTWPIDATSVFGLEAAIVSLPPAHSTTGLLAWSSIPHEVCGHDILHADVGLLEELANAVRTSLTQENIGQGLPDYWASRMDETASDVLGILNLGPTAAIGLVGYFRGMNAAFTGQAQLRNEGPSGDPHAADILRGYLGAYAVGLLEFDQAADWEKIIEAESDKDLSAIHLGGSRIDADTAKRSARIVAWTIMKTKLRSLENHSLDEIQNWRNKDERITSSLRILMRTTGSLADEYRSGYYAAHIVAAALAEGLSSEADVQLVFDRMLSLLKLMHDTNPAWGPLLVQHPGDITRHLVYHPTEKSQIIL
;
A
#
# COMPACT_ATOMS: atom_id res chain seq x y z
N MET A 1 -14.54 -27.39 -16.68
CA MET A 1 -14.66 -26.61 -17.94
C MET A 1 -16.08 -26.11 -18.25
N GLN A 2 -17.14 -26.60 -17.59
CA GLN A 2 -18.52 -26.14 -17.82
C GLN A 2 -19.03 -25.07 -16.83
N THR A 3 -18.28 -24.75 -15.77
CA THR A 3 -18.62 -23.73 -14.77
C THR A 3 -18.03 -22.34 -15.04
N THR A 4 -17.24 -22.19 -16.10
CA THR A 4 -16.61 -20.90 -16.48
C THR A 4 -17.52 -20.03 -17.37
N LEU A 5 -18.64 -20.59 -17.86
CA LEU A 5 -19.52 -19.97 -18.86
C LEU A 5 -20.71 -19.16 -18.30
N GLU A 6 -20.90 -19.08 -16.98
CA GLU A 6 -21.95 -18.25 -16.36
C GLU A 6 -21.45 -16.94 -15.73
N ARG A 7 -20.14 -16.64 -15.78
CA ARG A 7 -19.58 -15.37 -15.24
C ARG A 7 -19.83 -14.15 -16.14
N SER A 8 -20.59 -14.28 -17.22
CA SER A 8 -20.76 -13.24 -18.26
C SER A 8 -22.09 -12.49 -18.24
N ARG A 9 -22.81 -12.42 -17.10
CA ARG A 9 -24.11 -11.72 -17.00
C ARG A 9 -24.25 -10.77 -15.82
N ILE A 10 -23.19 -10.07 -15.42
CA ILE A 10 -23.32 -8.84 -14.63
C ILE A 10 -22.81 -7.70 -15.51
N THR A 11 -23.69 -7.17 -16.35
CA THR A 11 -23.45 -6.04 -17.27
C THR A 11 -24.11 -4.75 -16.79
N THR A 12 -24.71 -4.73 -15.61
CA THR A 12 -25.22 -3.49 -15.02
C THR A 12 -24.07 -2.72 -14.40
N ILE A 13 -23.70 -1.63 -15.06
CA ILE A 13 -22.87 -0.56 -14.50
C ILE A 13 -23.59 -0.06 -13.24
N VAL A 14 -23.12 -0.49 -12.06
CA VAL A 14 -23.63 0.01 -10.78
C VAL A 14 -22.86 1.28 -10.49
N MET A 15 -23.57 2.40 -10.39
CA MET A 15 -22.96 3.66 -9.96
C MET A 15 -22.23 3.46 -8.63
N PRO A 16 -21.06 4.06 -8.43
CA PRO A 16 -20.36 3.98 -7.16
C PRO A 16 -21.25 4.46 -6.00
N ASP A 17 -21.29 3.68 -4.92
CA ASP A 17 -22.05 4.00 -3.71
C ASP A 17 -21.08 4.22 -2.55
N ILE A 18 -21.12 5.43 -1.99
CA ILE A 18 -20.33 5.85 -0.82
C ILE A 18 -21.23 6.27 0.35
N SER A 19 -22.50 5.89 0.34
CA SER A 19 -23.48 6.31 1.34
C SER A 19 -23.15 5.84 2.76
N ASN A 20 -22.34 4.79 2.92
CA ASN A 20 -21.89 4.27 4.21
C ASN A 20 -20.49 4.78 4.63
N LEU A 21 -19.92 5.75 3.89
CA LEU A 21 -18.67 6.41 4.27
C LEU A 21 -18.66 6.93 5.73
N PRO A 22 -19.75 7.50 6.29
CA PRO A 22 -19.77 7.90 7.70
C PRO A 22 -19.52 6.75 8.68
N ALA A 23 -20.03 5.54 8.41
CA ALA A 23 -19.78 4.38 9.27
C ALA A 23 -18.31 3.94 9.19
N CYS A 24 -17.74 3.94 8.00
CA CYS A 24 -16.32 3.65 7.79
C CYS A 24 -15.40 4.68 8.49
N ILE A 25 -15.76 5.97 8.47
CA ILE A 25 -15.06 7.03 9.21
C ILE A 25 -15.09 6.77 10.72
N GLN A 26 -16.24 6.34 11.27
CA GLN A 26 -16.34 5.99 12.69
C GLN A 26 -15.52 4.74 13.05
N ASP A 27 -15.46 3.75 12.16
CA ASP A 27 -14.63 2.56 12.33
C ASP A 27 -13.13 2.93 12.38
N VAL A 28 -12.66 3.79 11.47
CA VAL A 28 -11.28 4.34 11.55
C VAL A 28 -11.06 5.12 12.85
N LYS A 29 -11.97 6.01 13.21
CA LYS A 29 -11.87 6.79 14.46
C LYS A 29 -11.73 5.88 15.68
N LYS A 30 -12.53 4.80 15.75
CA LYS A 30 -12.46 3.79 16.81
C LYS A 30 -11.11 3.10 16.83
N ALA A 31 -10.57 2.74 15.67
CA ALA A 31 -9.24 2.14 15.56
C ALA A 31 -8.15 3.09 16.05
N VAL A 32 -8.18 4.36 15.66
CA VAL A 32 -7.18 5.38 16.04
C VAL A 32 -7.23 5.70 17.54
N LEU A 33 -8.43 5.74 18.14
CA LEU A 33 -8.59 5.95 19.60
C LEU A 33 -8.33 4.68 20.43
N SER A 34 -8.04 3.55 19.79
CA SER A 34 -7.79 2.29 20.47
C SER A 34 -6.44 2.32 21.20
N ASN A 35 -6.41 1.77 22.40
CA ASN A 35 -5.18 1.61 23.18
C ASN A 35 -4.54 0.23 23.01
N ILE A 36 -4.97 -0.56 22.01
CA ILE A 36 -4.39 -1.87 21.70
C ILE A 36 -2.90 -1.70 21.42
N GLN A 37 -2.08 -2.29 22.28
CA GLN A 37 -0.64 -2.24 22.18
C GLN A 37 -0.13 -3.38 21.30
N GLY A 38 0.95 -3.10 20.57
CA GLY A 38 1.77 -4.15 19.97
C GLY A 38 2.56 -4.92 21.03
N PRO A 39 3.37 -5.91 20.62
CA PRO A 39 4.30 -6.57 21.52
C PRO A 39 5.29 -5.54 22.10
N PRO A 40 5.70 -5.68 23.37
CA PRO A 40 6.65 -4.74 23.96
C PRO A 40 8.02 -4.80 23.26
N ASP A 41 8.71 -3.67 23.26
CA ASP A 41 10.07 -3.58 22.72
C ASP A 41 11.04 -4.53 23.43
N PRO A 42 11.76 -5.38 22.69
CA PRO A 42 12.76 -6.28 23.26
C PRO A 42 14.05 -5.52 23.58
N THR A 43 14.06 -4.82 24.73
CA THR A 43 15.17 -3.95 25.16
C THR A 43 16.30 -4.68 25.91
N ASP A 44 16.18 -5.99 26.14
CA ASP A 44 17.27 -6.83 26.65
C ASP A 44 17.96 -7.55 25.49
N TYR A 45 19.27 -7.33 25.34
CA TYR A 45 20.07 -7.87 24.24
C TYR A 45 20.04 -9.40 24.17
N HIS A 46 20.20 -10.09 25.30
CA HIS A 46 20.30 -11.56 25.30
C HIS A 46 18.93 -12.20 25.04
N GLN A 47 17.88 -11.63 25.61
CA GLN A 47 16.50 -12.05 25.35
C GLN A 47 16.14 -11.83 23.89
N LEU A 48 16.43 -10.65 23.32
CA LEU A 48 16.19 -10.35 21.92
C LEU A 48 16.90 -11.36 21.02
N ARG A 49 18.21 -11.51 21.21
CA ARG A 49 19.03 -12.43 20.41
C ARG A 49 18.50 -13.86 20.46
N GLY A 50 18.16 -14.36 21.65
CA GLY A 50 17.62 -15.71 21.81
C GLY A 50 16.27 -15.91 21.10
N ARG A 51 15.39 -14.90 21.16
CA ARG A 51 14.10 -14.93 20.47
C ARG A 51 14.28 -14.88 18.95
N LEU A 52 15.17 -14.03 18.43
CA LEU A 52 15.47 -13.95 16.99
C LEU A 52 16.02 -15.28 16.46
N GLU A 53 16.92 -15.92 17.19
CA GLU A 53 17.46 -17.24 16.84
C GLU A 53 16.37 -18.32 16.78
N ALA A 54 15.39 -18.28 17.69
CA ALA A 54 14.26 -19.19 17.68
C ALA A 54 13.23 -18.89 16.58
N ALA A 55 13.08 -17.61 16.20
CA ALA A 55 12.12 -17.14 15.21
C ALA A 55 12.63 -17.32 13.76
N LYS A 56 13.94 -17.15 13.52
CA LYS A 56 14.49 -17.09 12.15
C LYS A 56 14.08 -18.27 11.27
N GLY A 57 14.11 -19.49 11.81
CA GLY A 57 13.80 -20.70 11.04
C GLY A 57 12.33 -20.87 10.64
N LYS A 58 11.44 -19.99 11.14
CA LYS A 58 10.01 -20.00 10.82
C LYS A 58 9.66 -19.05 9.68
N LEU A 59 10.57 -18.16 9.29
CA LEU A 59 10.41 -17.33 8.10
C LEU A 59 10.66 -18.15 6.83
N PRO A 60 10.08 -17.77 5.67
CA PRO A 60 10.48 -18.31 4.38
C PRO A 60 11.98 -18.14 4.14
N MET A 61 12.58 -19.06 3.36
CA MET A 61 14.03 -19.10 3.15
C MET A 61 14.58 -17.79 2.59
N LEU A 62 13.80 -17.09 1.77
CA LEU A 62 14.13 -15.75 1.25
C LEU A 62 14.42 -14.78 2.40
N TYR A 63 13.45 -14.54 3.29
CA TYR A 63 13.58 -13.63 4.43
C TYR A 63 14.58 -14.10 5.50
N GLN A 64 14.84 -15.40 5.59
CA GLN A 64 15.96 -15.87 6.41
C GLN A 64 17.29 -15.30 5.92
N GLN A 65 17.53 -15.36 4.61
CA GLN A 65 18.81 -14.97 4.00
C GLN A 65 18.96 -13.46 3.88
N THR A 66 17.86 -12.75 3.62
CA THR A 66 17.89 -11.32 3.29
C THR A 66 17.55 -10.41 4.46
N VAL A 67 16.94 -10.94 5.52
CA VAL A 67 16.53 -10.15 6.69
C VAL A 67 17.08 -10.73 7.99
N ALA A 68 16.64 -11.92 8.39
CA ALA A 68 16.88 -12.40 9.76
C ALA A 68 18.36 -12.72 10.02
N VAL A 69 19.03 -13.45 9.13
CA VAL A 69 20.46 -13.80 9.30
C VAL A 69 21.36 -12.57 9.24
N PRO A 70 21.22 -11.65 8.27
CA PRO A 70 21.99 -10.40 8.27
C PRO A 70 21.78 -9.57 9.53
N PHE A 71 20.52 -9.39 9.96
CA PHE A 71 20.22 -8.60 11.15
C PHE A 71 20.84 -9.19 12.42
N ILE A 72 20.71 -10.50 12.63
CA ILE A 72 21.33 -11.18 13.78
C ILE A 72 22.84 -10.99 13.74
N ARG A 73 23.49 -11.18 12.57
CA ARG A 73 24.94 -10.95 12.43
C ARG A 73 25.33 -9.51 12.78
N THR A 74 24.52 -8.52 12.40
CA THR A 74 24.76 -7.12 12.77
C THR A 74 24.66 -6.91 14.28
N LEU A 75 23.65 -7.49 14.94
CA LEU A 75 23.54 -7.46 16.41
C LEU A 75 24.69 -8.18 17.12
N ASP A 76 25.24 -9.24 16.52
CA ASP A 76 26.41 -9.96 17.02
C ASP A 76 27.65 -9.07 17.01
N ASN A 77 27.86 -8.36 15.89
CA ASN A 77 28.98 -7.45 15.70
C ASN A 77 28.89 -6.23 16.63
N LEU A 78 27.69 -5.71 16.87
CA LEU A 78 27.44 -4.63 17.83
C LEU A 78 27.70 -5.09 19.27
N GLY A 79 27.34 -6.33 19.58
CA GLY A 79 27.33 -6.86 20.94
C GLY A 79 26.35 -6.12 21.88
N GLN A 80 26.31 -6.55 23.14
CA GLN A 80 25.44 -5.95 24.15
C GLN A 80 25.70 -4.45 24.35
N GLN A 81 26.98 -4.04 24.35
CA GLN A 81 27.35 -2.64 24.54
C GLN A 81 26.85 -1.76 23.39
N GLY A 82 27.09 -2.14 22.13
CA GLY A 82 26.65 -1.37 20.97
C GLY A 82 25.12 -1.27 20.89
N PHE A 83 24.43 -2.36 21.19
CA PHE A 83 22.97 -2.38 21.30
C PHE A 83 22.46 -1.37 22.35
N MET A 84 23.03 -1.39 23.56
CA MET A 84 22.64 -0.45 24.62
C MET A 84 23.01 1.00 24.27
N GLU A 85 24.14 1.24 23.61
CA GLU A 85 24.54 2.58 23.16
C GLU A 85 23.53 3.16 22.15
N ILE A 86 23.04 2.36 21.20
CA ILE A 86 21.97 2.76 20.29
C ILE A 86 20.72 3.16 21.08
N LEU A 87 20.31 2.32 22.04
CA LEU A 87 19.13 2.60 22.86
C LEU A 87 19.29 3.85 23.74
N LEU A 88 20.49 4.14 24.23
CA LEU A 88 20.75 5.32 25.06
C LEU A 88 20.84 6.61 24.25
N ARG A 89 21.32 6.54 22.99
CA ARG A 89 21.44 7.70 22.10
C ARG A 89 20.10 8.14 21.49
N ASP A 90 19.16 7.21 21.33
CA ASP A 90 17.82 7.47 20.81
C ASP A 90 16.75 7.02 21.80
N PRO A 91 16.66 7.66 22.99
CA PRO A 91 15.78 7.23 24.08
C PRO A 91 14.29 7.39 23.73
N SER A 92 13.96 8.31 22.82
CA SER A 92 12.60 8.53 22.34
C SER A 92 12.19 7.60 21.20
N ARG A 93 13.09 6.74 20.71
CA ARG A 93 12.83 5.81 19.60
C ARG A 93 12.28 6.51 18.37
N ASN A 94 13.01 7.53 17.90
CA ASN A 94 12.61 8.26 16.69
C ASN A 94 13.54 8.02 15.50
N ASN A 95 14.66 7.30 15.69
CA ASN A 95 15.69 7.11 14.69
C ASN A 95 16.21 5.66 14.71
N THR A 96 17.53 5.47 14.79
CA THR A 96 18.20 4.16 14.70
C THR A 96 17.73 3.15 15.73
N ALA A 97 17.34 3.55 16.94
CA ALA A 97 16.82 2.60 17.92
C ALA A 97 15.45 2.06 17.50
N ARG A 98 14.57 2.92 16.96
CA ARG A 98 13.28 2.48 16.42
C ARG A 98 13.45 1.57 15.23
N LEU A 99 14.28 1.94 14.26
CA LEU A 99 14.59 1.08 13.12
C LEU A 99 15.08 -0.31 13.56
N MET A 100 16.03 -0.36 14.51
CA MET A 100 16.56 -1.62 15.04
C MET A 100 15.46 -2.48 15.68
N LEU A 101 14.55 -1.87 16.46
CA LEU A 101 13.46 -2.56 17.14
C LEU A 101 12.34 -2.97 16.17
N ASP A 102 12.07 -2.17 15.14
CA ASP A 102 11.07 -2.47 14.11
C ASP A 102 11.50 -3.65 13.25
N ILE A 103 12.79 -3.72 12.87
CA ILE A 103 13.35 -4.90 12.22
C ILE A 103 13.19 -6.13 13.10
N ALA A 104 13.57 -6.03 14.39
CA ALA A 104 13.39 -7.13 15.32
C ALA A 104 11.92 -7.57 15.43
N HIS A 105 10.98 -6.63 15.57
CA HIS A 105 9.56 -6.91 15.67
C HIS A 105 9.01 -7.56 14.41
N SER A 106 9.41 -7.16 13.21
CA SER A 106 8.95 -7.81 11.97
C SER A 106 9.27 -9.31 11.94
N ILE A 107 10.48 -9.69 12.40
CA ILE A 107 10.92 -11.09 12.51
C ILE A 107 10.16 -11.82 13.63
N LEU A 108 10.08 -11.19 14.81
CA LEU A 108 9.50 -11.81 16.00
C LEU A 108 7.98 -11.98 15.87
N GLN A 109 7.26 -11.00 15.36
CA GLN A 109 5.80 -11.08 15.21
C GLN A 109 5.41 -12.21 14.24
N ASN A 110 6.13 -12.36 13.13
CA ASN A 110 5.96 -13.50 12.23
C ASN A 110 6.32 -14.83 12.94
N GLY A 111 7.53 -14.92 13.51
CA GLY A 111 8.01 -16.16 14.12
C GLY A 111 7.28 -16.60 15.39
N GLU A 112 6.66 -15.68 16.12
CA GLU A 112 5.93 -15.99 17.37
C GLU A 112 4.42 -16.10 17.15
N GLY A 113 3.92 -15.81 15.94
CA GLY A 113 2.51 -15.93 15.60
C GLY A 113 1.64 -14.82 16.20
N PHE A 114 2.17 -13.60 16.28
CA PHE A 114 1.40 -12.45 16.75
C PHE A 114 0.37 -12.05 15.69
N HIS A 115 -0.93 -12.10 16.04
CA HIS A 115 -2.06 -11.82 15.14
C HIS A 115 -1.97 -12.50 13.76
N THR A 116 -1.58 -13.78 13.70
CA THR A 116 -1.29 -14.52 12.45
C THR A 116 -2.30 -14.27 11.32
N LEU A 117 -3.61 -14.30 11.59
CA LEU A 117 -4.63 -14.03 10.56
C LEU A 117 -4.42 -12.68 9.87
N ALA A 118 -4.27 -11.61 10.66
CA ALA A 118 -4.12 -10.26 10.15
C ALA A 118 -2.70 -10.00 9.62
N THR A 119 -1.68 -10.54 10.28
CA THR A 119 -0.27 -10.41 9.86
C THR A 119 -0.06 -11.03 8.48
N ASP A 120 -0.53 -12.25 8.25
CA ASP A 120 -0.43 -12.93 6.96
C ASP A 120 -1.25 -12.20 5.88
N ALA A 121 -2.45 -11.71 6.22
CA ALA A 121 -3.27 -10.92 5.32
C ALA A 121 -2.58 -9.61 4.91
N PHE A 122 -1.97 -8.91 5.87
CA PHE A 122 -1.22 -7.67 5.62
C PHE A 122 0.00 -7.97 4.75
N GLN A 123 0.72 -9.03 5.07
CA GLN A 123 1.89 -9.47 4.34
C GLN A 123 1.57 -9.87 2.89
N GLU A 124 0.41 -10.46 2.64
CA GLU A 124 -0.08 -10.76 1.30
C GLU A 124 -0.33 -9.50 0.48
N VAL A 125 -0.98 -8.49 1.06
CA VAL A 125 -1.18 -7.20 0.38
C VAL A 125 0.15 -6.54 0.03
N VAL A 126 1.11 -6.53 0.96
CA VAL A 126 2.45 -6.01 0.69
C VAL A 126 3.13 -6.80 -0.43
N SER A 127 3.05 -8.13 -0.41
CA SER A 127 3.68 -8.98 -1.45
C SER A 127 3.11 -8.70 -2.85
N ASP A 128 1.79 -8.55 -2.94
CA ASP A 128 1.06 -8.25 -4.17
C ASP A 128 1.42 -6.87 -4.75
N LEU A 129 1.61 -5.86 -3.91
CA LEU A 129 2.04 -4.52 -4.33
C LEU A 129 3.43 -4.53 -4.97
N TYR A 130 4.37 -5.32 -4.44
CA TYR A 130 5.67 -5.50 -5.06
C TYR A 130 5.58 -6.27 -6.37
N ASP A 131 4.77 -7.33 -6.45
CA ASP A 131 4.57 -8.08 -7.70
C ASP A 131 4.07 -7.13 -8.80
N GLY A 132 3.04 -6.33 -8.49
CA GLY A 132 2.40 -5.41 -9.44
C GLY A 132 3.24 -4.22 -9.93
N TYR A 133 4.44 -3.99 -9.39
CA TYR A 133 5.32 -2.89 -9.80
C TYR A 133 6.74 -3.33 -10.12
N LEU A 134 7.22 -4.41 -9.49
CA LEU A 134 8.62 -4.85 -9.55
C LEU A 134 8.81 -6.18 -10.27
N SER A 135 7.75 -6.95 -10.52
CA SER A 135 7.86 -8.22 -11.24
C SER A 135 8.39 -8.05 -12.66
N ALA A 136 9.04 -9.08 -13.19
CA ALA A 136 9.49 -9.07 -14.57
C ALA A 136 8.33 -9.00 -15.58
N GLY A 137 7.13 -9.44 -15.17
CA GLY A 137 5.92 -9.40 -15.98
C GLY A 137 5.35 -7.99 -16.14
N ASP A 138 5.44 -7.16 -15.10
CA ASP A 138 4.89 -5.80 -15.11
C ASP A 138 5.93 -4.76 -15.55
N ARG A 139 7.23 -5.04 -15.41
CA ARG A 139 8.34 -4.17 -15.90
C ARG A 139 8.82 -4.52 -17.30
N ILE A 140 7.96 -4.96 -18.21
CA ILE A 140 8.36 -5.28 -19.59
C ILE A 140 8.96 -4.04 -20.28
N GLY A 141 10.24 -4.13 -20.65
CA GLY A 141 10.95 -3.03 -21.32
C GLY A 141 11.55 -1.99 -20.37
N ILE A 142 11.47 -2.20 -19.06
CA ILE A 142 12.04 -1.35 -18.02
C ILE A 142 13.15 -2.14 -17.32
N LYS A 143 14.21 -1.45 -16.91
CA LYS A 143 15.28 -2.07 -16.10
C LYS A 143 14.72 -2.63 -14.79
N LEU A 144 15.43 -3.61 -14.21
CA LEU A 144 15.21 -4.00 -12.82
C LEU A 144 15.50 -2.80 -11.90
N PRO A 145 14.85 -2.72 -10.72
CA PRO A 145 15.15 -1.69 -9.73
C PRO A 145 16.62 -1.68 -9.31
N ASP A 146 17.11 -0.51 -8.89
CA ASP A 146 18.51 -0.31 -8.48
C ASP A 146 18.79 -0.85 -7.07
N LEU A 147 17.78 -0.90 -6.19
CA LEU A 147 17.90 -1.29 -4.79
C LEU A 147 17.12 -2.58 -4.45
N SER A 148 15.88 -2.47 -3.98
CA SER A 148 15.08 -3.59 -3.46
C SER A 148 14.18 -4.21 -4.51
N VAL A 149 14.12 -5.53 -4.49
CA VAL A 149 13.17 -6.36 -5.25
C VAL A 149 12.47 -7.38 -4.35
N ILE A 150 12.71 -7.34 -3.03
CA ILE A 150 12.10 -8.28 -2.10
C ILE A 150 10.96 -7.56 -1.39
N PRO A 151 9.75 -8.13 -1.36
CA PRO A 151 8.65 -7.52 -0.63
C PRO A 151 9.01 -7.22 0.82
N ALA A 152 8.58 -6.07 1.33
CA ALA A 152 8.84 -5.70 2.71
C ALA A 152 8.25 -6.71 3.71
N LEU A 153 8.91 -6.87 4.86
CA LEU A 153 8.28 -7.53 6.00
C LEU A 153 7.33 -6.57 6.71
N VAL A 154 6.23 -7.12 7.21
CA VAL A 154 5.24 -6.33 7.95
C VAL A 154 5.40 -6.43 9.46
N LYS A 155 4.97 -5.38 10.17
CA LYS A 155 4.76 -5.41 11.63
C LYS A 155 3.54 -4.62 12.05
N TRP A 156 3.05 -4.95 13.24
CA TRP A 156 2.14 -4.09 14.01
C TRP A 156 2.97 -3.19 14.93
N GLY A 157 2.85 -1.89 14.72
CA GLY A 157 3.65 -0.85 15.36
C GLY A 157 3.13 -0.39 16.72
N GLU A 158 3.32 0.90 16.98
CA GLU A 158 2.77 1.57 18.16
C GLU A 158 1.42 2.19 17.82
N PRO A 159 0.47 2.27 18.77
CA PRO A 159 -0.85 2.86 18.49
C PRO A 159 -0.80 4.35 18.16
N GLU A 160 0.21 5.07 18.66
CA GLU A 160 0.38 6.51 18.44
C GLU A 160 1.05 6.84 17.09
N SER A 161 1.65 5.85 16.44
CA SER A 161 2.22 6.02 15.11
C SER A 161 1.17 5.71 14.06
N GLY A 162 1.02 6.56 13.05
CA GLY A 162 0.27 6.21 11.84
C GLY A 162 0.92 5.04 11.07
N PRO A 163 0.39 4.68 9.90
CA PRO A 163 1.11 3.90 8.91
C PRO A 163 2.48 4.53 8.61
N TYR A 164 3.51 3.71 8.42
CA TYR A 164 4.82 4.16 7.96
C TYR A 164 5.63 3.01 7.36
N THR A 165 6.62 3.37 6.55
CA THR A 165 7.61 2.45 5.99
C THR A 165 9.03 2.85 6.37
N TRP A 166 9.84 1.88 6.74
CA TRP A 166 11.30 2.00 6.70
C TRP A 166 11.78 1.49 5.34
N PRO A 167 12.14 2.38 4.41
CA PRO A 167 12.58 1.99 3.07
C PRO A 167 13.88 1.18 3.09
N ILE A 168 14.19 0.55 1.96
CA ILE A 168 15.38 -0.29 1.83
C ILE A 168 16.68 0.45 2.15
N ASP A 169 16.82 1.70 1.73
CA ASP A 169 18.00 2.50 1.99
C ASP A 169 18.22 2.72 3.49
N ALA A 170 17.14 2.90 4.26
CA ALA A 170 17.18 2.97 5.71
C ALA A 170 17.55 1.61 6.35
N THR A 171 16.88 0.52 5.96
CA THR A 171 17.11 -0.81 6.55
C THR A 171 18.48 -1.41 6.19
N SER A 172 19.07 -0.99 5.07
CA SER A 172 20.39 -1.43 4.58
C SER A 172 21.53 -1.18 5.58
N VAL A 173 21.38 -0.20 6.50
CA VAL A 173 22.36 0.08 7.56
C VAL A 173 22.51 -1.09 8.56
N PHE A 174 21.50 -1.97 8.63
CA PHE A 174 21.53 -3.22 9.39
C PHE A 174 21.82 -4.45 8.52
N GLY A 175 22.13 -4.26 7.24
CA GLY A 175 22.48 -5.31 6.28
C GLY A 175 21.27 -6.02 5.67
N LEU A 176 20.08 -5.43 5.73
CA LEU A 176 18.86 -5.99 5.14
C LEU A 176 18.80 -5.72 3.63
N GLU A 177 18.10 -6.62 2.92
CA GLU A 177 17.73 -6.46 1.51
C GLU A 177 16.20 -6.31 1.32
N ALA A 178 15.47 -5.98 2.38
CA ALA A 178 14.03 -5.73 2.34
C ALA A 178 13.64 -4.60 3.30
N ALA A 179 12.65 -3.79 2.91
CA ALA A 179 12.03 -2.77 3.73
C ALA A 179 11.16 -3.35 4.85
N ILE A 180 10.70 -2.48 5.76
CA ILE A 180 9.74 -2.81 6.82
C ILE A 180 8.53 -1.89 6.71
N VAL A 181 7.33 -2.45 6.64
CA VAL A 181 6.07 -1.68 6.60
C VAL A 181 5.30 -1.90 7.90
N SER A 182 4.81 -0.83 8.49
CA SER A 182 4.16 -0.86 9.79
C SER A 182 2.77 -0.24 9.75
N LEU A 183 1.83 -0.88 10.46
CA LEU A 183 0.51 -0.32 10.77
C LEU A 183 0.28 -0.27 12.29
N PRO A 184 -0.52 0.69 12.79
CA PRO A 184 -1.07 0.63 14.14
C PRO A 184 -1.69 -0.74 14.47
N PRO A 185 -1.47 -1.31 15.67
CA PRO A 185 -2.00 -2.62 16.05
C PRO A 185 -3.52 -2.75 15.93
N ALA A 186 -4.26 -1.68 16.19
CA ALA A 186 -5.72 -1.68 16.07
C ALA A 186 -6.20 -2.04 14.65
N HIS A 187 -5.40 -1.72 13.62
CA HIS A 187 -5.70 -2.04 12.23
C HIS A 187 -5.60 -3.52 11.87
N SER A 188 -5.22 -4.38 12.83
CA SER A 188 -5.35 -5.83 12.70
C SER A 188 -6.78 -6.34 12.92
N THR A 189 -7.69 -5.52 13.44
CA THR A 189 -9.06 -5.94 13.81
C THR A 189 -10.17 -4.98 13.40
N THR A 190 -9.86 -3.73 13.05
CA THR A 190 -10.83 -2.65 12.75
C THR A 190 -10.16 -1.54 11.96
N GLY A 191 -10.91 -0.58 11.43
CA GLY A 191 -10.38 0.51 10.62
C GLY A 191 -10.23 0.09 9.16
N LEU A 192 -11.31 -0.37 8.54
CA LEU A 192 -11.32 -0.88 7.16
C LEU A 192 -10.62 0.06 6.17
N LEU A 193 -10.89 1.37 6.24
CA LEU A 193 -10.26 2.33 5.32
C LEU A 193 -8.76 2.54 5.57
N ALA A 194 -8.22 2.16 6.72
CA ALA A 194 -6.78 2.23 6.95
C ALA A 194 -6.00 1.33 5.98
N TRP A 195 -6.61 0.24 5.49
CA TRP A 195 -5.99 -0.63 4.49
C TRP A 195 -5.80 0.04 3.13
N SER A 196 -6.50 1.15 2.85
CA SER A 196 -6.25 1.99 1.66
C SER A 196 -4.95 2.79 1.75
N SER A 197 -4.34 2.90 2.94
CA SER A 197 -3.02 3.54 3.11
C SER A 197 -1.85 2.60 2.81
N ILE A 198 -2.06 1.28 2.81
CA ILE A 198 -0.95 0.32 2.57
C ILE A 198 -0.28 0.55 1.21
N PRO A 199 -1.02 0.74 0.09
CA PRO A 199 -0.38 1.06 -1.19
C PRO A 199 0.40 2.37 -1.17
N HIS A 200 -0.05 3.38 -0.42
CA HIS A 200 0.69 4.63 -0.23
C HIS A 200 2.04 4.34 0.45
N GLU A 201 2.03 3.60 1.55
CA GLU A 201 3.24 3.26 2.29
C GLU A 201 4.24 2.44 1.47
N VAL A 202 3.75 1.37 0.83
CA VAL A 202 4.59 0.41 0.12
C VAL A 202 5.08 0.97 -1.21
N CYS A 203 4.15 1.45 -2.05
CA CYS A 203 4.51 1.90 -3.38
C CYS A 203 5.25 3.23 -3.33
N GLY A 204 4.81 4.11 -2.44
CA GLY A 204 5.38 5.41 -2.23
C GLY A 204 6.80 5.38 -1.71
N HIS A 205 7.02 4.75 -0.56
CA HIS A 205 8.30 4.90 0.12
C HIS A 205 9.31 3.83 -0.23
N ASP A 206 8.91 2.62 -0.64
CA ASP A 206 9.90 1.62 -1.06
C ASP A 206 10.02 1.51 -2.58
N ILE A 207 8.91 1.38 -3.32
CA ILE A 207 8.97 1.22 -4.78
C ILE A 207 9.51 2.49 -5.47
N LEU A 208 9.12 3.70 -5.06
CA LEU A 208 9.71 4.92 -5.66
C LEU A 208 11.19 5.08 -5.34
N HIS A 209 11.63 4.62 -4.17
CA HIS A 209 13.03 4.67 -3.75
C HIS A 209 13.86 3.56 -4.38
N ALA A 210 13.22 2.52 -4.95
CA ALA A 210 13.90 1.42 -5.61
C ALA A 210 14.60 1.82 -6.91
N ASP A 211 14.14 2.89 -7.59
CA ASP A 211 14.75 3.45 -8.80
C ASP A 211 15.46 4.78 -8.49
N VAL A 212 16.80 4.79 -8.51
CA VAL A 212 17.61 5.95 -8.10
C VAL A 212 17.34 7.14 -9.03
N GLY A 213 16.99 8.27 -8.42
CA GLY A 213 16.72 9.54 -9.12
C GLY A 213 15.27 9.72 -9.59
N LEU A 214 14.40 8.71 -9.45
CA LEU A 214 13.00 8.78 -9.86
C LEU A 214 12.24 9.93 -9.17
N LEU A 215 12.35 10.06 -7.84
CA LEU A 215 11.67 11.11 -7.08
C LEU A 215 12.12 12.52 -7.48
N GLU A 216 13.42 12.72 -7.72
CA GLU A 216 13.95 14.01 -8.17
C GLU A 216 13.44 14.35 -9.58
N GLU A 217 13.41 13.36 -10.48
CA GLU A 217 12.89 13.53 -11.83
C GLU A 217 11.40 13.91 -11.81
N LEU A 218 10.58 13.20 -11.01
CA LEU A 218 9.17 13.51 -10.81
C LEU A 218 8.94 14.91 -10.22
N ALA A 219 9.69 15.27 -9.17
CA ALA A 219 9.61 16.59 -8.54
C ALA A 219 9.89 17.71 -9.54
N ASN A 220 10.90 17.52 -10.39
CA ASN A 220 11.27 18.47 -11.44
C ASN A 220 10.23 18.53 -12.55
N ALA A 221 9.66 17.38 -12.97
CA ALA A 221 8.61 17.32 -13.97
C ALA A 221 7.34 18.05 -13.50
N VAL A 222 6.92 17.84 -12.25
CA VAL A 222 5.76 18.52 -11.65
C VAL A 222 6.01 20.02 -11.53
N ARG A 223 7.17 20.44 -11.00
CA ARG A 223 7.52 21.86 -10.92
C ARG A 223 7.48 22.53 -12.29
N THR A 224 8.04 21.87 -13.30
CA THR A 224 8.07 22.37 -14.68
C THR A 224 6.66 22.50 -15.27
N SER A 225 5.84 21.46 -15.13
CA SER A 225 4.49 21.44 -15.70
C SER A 225 3.58 22.49 -15.08
N LEU A 226 3.63 22.66 -13.75
CA LEU A 226 2.88 23.72 -13.06
C LEU A 226 3.36 25.12 -13.47
N THR A 227 4.66 25.32 -13.65
CA THR A 227 5.23 26.60 -14.09
C THR A 227 4.79 26.95 -15.51
N GLN A 228 4.82 25.98 -16.44
CA GLN A 228 4.41 26.16 -17.83
C GLN A 228 2.92 26.49 -17.96
N GLU A 229 2.09 25.90 -17.11
CA GLU A 229 0.66 26.16 -17.02
C GLU A 229 0.31 27.47 -16.28
N ASN A 230 1.32 28.24 -15.87
CA ASN A 230 1.19 29.48 -15.10
C ASN A 230 0.47 29.30 -13.75
N ILE A 231 0.68 28.15 -13.08
CA ILE A 231 0.22 27.94 -11.70
C ILE A 231 1.20 28.62 -10.74
N GLY A 232 0.75 29.69 -10.09
CA GLY A 232 1.57 30.52 -9.19
C GLY A 232 1.45 30.19 -7.70
N GLN A 233 1.65 31.22 -6.87
CA GLN A 233 1.40 31.18 -5.41
C GLN A 233 2.23 30.15 -4.62
N GLY A 234 3.41 29.78 -5.14
CA GLY A 234 4.31 28.81 -4.51
C GLY A 234 3.88 27.34 -4.66
N LEU A 235 2.78 27.05 -5.37
CA LEU A 235 2.31 25.68 -5.61
C LEU A 235 3.32 24.78 -6.32
N PRO A 236 4.10 25.23 -7.32
CA PRO A 236 5.13 24.39 -7.94
C PRO A 236 6.12 23.83 -6.92
N ASP A 237 6.60 24.66 -5.99
CA ASP A 237 7.54 24.23 -4.95
C ASP A 237 6.85 23.47 -3.82
N TYR A 238 5.60 23.83 -3.48
CA TYR A 238 4.81 23.13 -2.48
C TYR A 238 4.62 21.65 -2.86
N TRP A 239 4.20 21.38 -4.10
CA TRP A 239 4.04 20.02 -4.61
C TRP A 239 5.38 19.30 -4.79
N ALA A 240 6.36 19.96 -5.42
CA ALA A 240 7.66 19.32 -5.69
C ALA A 240 8.43 18.95 -4.42
N SER A 241 8.31 19.73 -3.33
CA SER A 241 8.94 19.41 -2.04
C SER A 241 8.27 18.26 -1.28
N ARG A 242 7.10 17.80 -1.74
CA ARG A 242 6.29 16.72 -1.14
C ARG A 242 6.15 15.55 -2.10
N MET A 243 7.09 15.40 -3.03
CA MET A 243 6.96 14.49 -4.15
C MET A 243 6.86 13.03 -3.71
N ASP A 244 7.58 12.66 -2.64
CA ASP A 244 7.50 11.33 -2.04
C ASP A 244 6.03 11.01 -1.71
N GLU A 245 5.43 11.74 -0.77
CA GLU A 245 4.02 11.62 -0.37
C GLU A 245 3.00 11.75 -1.51
N THR A 246 3.26 12.68 -2.44
CA THR A 246 2.33 12.98 -3.54
C THR A 246 2.32 11.85 -4.57
N ALA A 247 3.49 11.30 -4.91
CA ALA A 247 3.58 10.18 -5.82
C ALA A 247 3.09 8.89 -5.14
N SER A 248 3.32 8.70 -3.84
CA SER A 248 2.75 7.60 -3.04
C SER A 248 1.24 7.47 -3.22
N ASP A 249 0.50 8.58 -3.12
CA ASP A 249 -0.95 8.60 -3.33
C ASP A 249 -1.33 8.11 -4.75
N VAL A 250 -0.61 8.58 -5.76
CA VAL A 250 -0.88 8.24 -7.17
C VAL A 250 -0.57 6.77 -7.45
N LEU A 251 0.55 6.22 -6.94
CA LEU A 251 0.86 4.80 -7.11
C LEU A 251 -0.17 3.91 -6.40
N GLY A 252 -0.67 4.35 -5.23
CA GLY A 252 -1.76 3.65 -4.57
C GLY A 252 -3.02 3.57 -5.41
N ILE A 253 -3.34 4.65 -6.15
CA ILE A 253 -4.50 4.72 -7.05
C ILE A 253 -4.30 3.89 -8.31
N LEU A 254 -3.08 3.89 -8.89
CA LEU A 254 -2.75 3.04 -10.03
C LEU A 254 -2.96 1.55 -9.72
N ASN A 255 -2.67 1.13 -8.48
CA ASN A 255 -2.79 -0.28 -8.06
C ASN A 255 -4.17 -0.67 -7.51
N LEU A 256 -4.79 0.15 -6.66
CA LEU A 256 -6.04 -0.17 -5.96
C LEU A 256 -7.27 0.53 -6.58
N GLY A 257 -7.05 1.28 -7.65
CA GLY A 257 -8.09 1.98 -8.39
C GLY A 257 -8.78 3.08 -7.56
N PRO A 258 -10.08 3.31 -7.78
CA PRO A 258 -10.82 4.40 -7.11
C PRO A 258 -10.90 4.24 -5.59
N THR A 259 -10.80 3.01 -5.07
CA THR A 259 -10.95 2.74 -3.64
C THR A 259 -9.78 3.23 -2.80
N ALA A 260 -8.58 3.38 -3.36
CA ALA A 260 -7.46 4.06 -2.69
C ALA A 260 -7.81 5.52 -2.39
N ALA A 261 -8.27 6.27 -3.39
CA ALA A 261 -8.55 7.70 -3.25
C ALA A 261 -9.68 8.00 -2.26
N ILE A 262 -10.84 7.35 -2.42
CA ILE A 262 -11.97 7.57 -1.49
C ILE A 262 -11.69 6.97 -0.10
N GLY A 263 -10.92 5.88 -0.04
CA GLY A 263 -10.47 5.27 1.21
C GLY A 263 -9.61 6.23 2.02
N LEU A 264 -8.63 6.87 1.39
CA LEU A 264 -7.77 7.88 2.04
C LEU A 264 -8.57 9.09 2.52
N VAL A 265 -9.55 9.58 1.75
CA VAL A 265 -10.46 10.66 2.19
C VAL A 265 -11.18 10.26 3.48
N GLY A 266 -11.77 9.07 3.53
CA GLY A 266 -12.44 8.58 4.74
C GLY A 266 -11.47 8.31 5.89
N TYR A 267 -10.27 7.81 5.60
CA TYR A 267 -9.22 7.56 6.58
C TYR A 267 -8.76 8.85 7.26
N PHE A 268 -8.43 9.90 6.49
CA PHE A 268 -8.04 11.21 7.03
C PHE A 268 -9.15 11.82 7.88
N ARG A 269 -10.41 11.76 7.43
CA ARG A 269 -11.55 12.20 8.24
C ARG A 269 -11.67 11.42 9.54
N GLY A 270 -11.45 10.10 9.52
CA GLY A 270 -11.46 9.26 10.72
C GLY A 270 -10.37 9.65 11.72
N MET A 271 -9.13 9.85 11.24
CA MET A 271 -8.01 10.34 12.04
C MET A 271 -8.28 11.73 12.60
N ASN A 272 -8.70 12.68 11.77
CA ASN A 272 -9.01 14.04 12.19
C ASN A 272 -10.15 14.05 13.22
N ALA A 273 -11.14 13.17 13.08
CA ALA A 273 -12.22 13.01 14.05
C ALA A 273 -11.74 12.44 15.40
N ALA A 274 -10.68 11.64 15.40
CA ALA A 274 -10.04 11.14 16.63
C ALA A 274 -9.23 12.24 17.33
N PHE A 275 -8.40 12.99 16.59
CA PHE A 275 -7.48 13.97 17.16
C PHE A 275 -8.10 15.34 17.44
N THR A 276 -9.04 15.79 16.60
CA THR A 276 -9.62 17.14 16.68
C THR A 276 -11.11 17.14 17.03
N GLY A 277 -11.75 15.96 17.00
CA GLY A 277 -13.19 15.82 17.15
C GLY A 277 -14.00 16.13 15.89
N GLN A 278 -13.38 16.58 14.80
CA GLN A 278 -14.03 16.92 13.53
C GLN A 278 -13.64 15.95 12.41
N ALA A 279 -14.65 15.37 11.76
CA ALA A 279 -14.47 14.43 10.65
C ALA A 279 -14.35 15.16 9.30
N GLN A 280 -13.31 15.98 9.14
CA GLN A 280 -13.10 16.84 7.96
C GLN A 280 -11.67 16.74 7.44
N LEU A 281 -11.48 16.93 6.14
CA LEU A 281 -10.16 17.11 5.52
C LEU A 281 -9.53 18.45 5.95
N ARG A 282 -8.25 18.43 6.32
CA ARG A 282 -7.49 19.66 6.61
C ARG A 282 -7.31 20.48 5.32
N ASN A 283 -7.59 21.77 5.44
CA ASN A 283 -7.33 22.77 4.39
C ASN A 283 -6.01 23.53 4.61
N GLU A 284 -5.24 23.12 5.62
CA GLU A 284 -3.95 23.70 5.97
C GLU A 284 -2.83 22.71 5.64
N GLY A 285 -1.80 23.22 4.96
CA GLY A 285 -0.58 22.48 4.62
C GLY A 285 0.65 23.24 5.12
N PRO A 286 1.11 22.99 6.37
CA PRO A 286 2.29 23.64 6.92
C PRO A 286 3.53 23.36 6.08
N SER A 287 4.47 24.32 5.99
CA SER A 287 5.67 24.17 5.16
C SER A 287 6.57 23.01 5.59
N GLY A 288 6.61 22.70 6.89
CA GLY A 288 7.41 21.62 7.47
C GLY A 288 6.71 20.26 7.54
N ASP A 289 5.42 20.16 7.16
CA ASP A 289 4.74 18.88 7.02
C ASP A 289 5.12 18.28 5.66
N PRO A 290 5.72 17.07 5.61
CA PRO A 290 6.05 16.42 4.34
C PRO A 290 4.80 16.10 3.51
N HIS A 291 3.63 15.98 4.13
CA HIS A 291 2.39 15.68 3.43
C HIS A 291 1.77 16.93 2.81
N ALA A 292 1.11 16.74 1.67
CA ALA A 292 0.18 17.74 1.15
C ALA A 292 -1.04 17.85 2.07
N ALA A 293 -1.66 19.04 2.12
CA ALA A 293 -2.92 19.23 2.85
C ALA A 293 -3.97 18.19 2.40
N ASP A 294 -4.74 17.64 3.34
CA ASP A 294 -5.69 16.56 3.05
C ASP A 294 -6.67 16.93 1.91
N ILE A 295 -7.10 18.20 1.84
CA ILE A 295 -7.99 18.68 0.77
C ILE A 295 -7.34 18.58 -0.62
N LEU A 296 -6.02 18.83 -0.72
CA LEU A 296 -5.28 18.69 -1.97
C LEU A 296 -5.08 17.21 -2.33
N ARG A 297 -4.87 16.34 -1.34
CA ARG A 297 -4.78 14.89 -1.55
C ARG A 297 -6.12 14.32 -2.05
N GLY A 298 -7.25 14.83 -1.54
CA GLY A 298 -8.59 14.50 -2.05
C GLY A 298 -8.77 14.87 -3.54
N TYR A 299 -8.34 16.08 -3.93
CA TYR A 299 -8.38 16.50 -5.34
C TYR A 299 -7.39 15.74 -6.22
N LEU A 300 -6.15 15.52 -5.75
CA LEU A 300 -5.17 14.69 -6.45
C LEU A 300 -5.74 13.30 -6.71
N GLY A 301 -6.37 12.71 -5.69
CA GLY A 301 -7.00 11.42 -5.77
C GLY A 301 -8.13 11.36 -6.80
N ALA A 302 -9.04 12.33 -6.78
CA ALA A 302 -10.09 12.45 -7.79
C ALA A 302 -9.52 12.48 -9.21
N TYR A 303 -8.51 13.33 -9.46
CA TYR A 303 -7.96 13.52 -10.81
C TYR A 303 -7.08 12.37 -11.27
N ALA A 304 -6.36 11.70 -10.37
CA ALA A 304 -5.65 10.48 -10.71
C ALA A 304 -6.62 9.35 -11.09
N VAL A 305 -7.73 9.21 -10.35
CA VAL A 305 -8.79 8.23 -10.67
C VAL A 305 -9.41 8.50 -12.03
N GLY A 306 -9.66 9.76 -12.39
CA GLY A 306 -10.18 10.16 -13.69
C GLY A 306 -9.27 9.80 -14.88
N LEU A 307 -7.99 9.51 -14.63
CA LEU A 307 -6.99 9.14 -15.64
C LEU A 307 -6.80 7.62 -15.80
N LEU A 308 -7.45 6.80 -14.97
CA LEU A 308 -7.41 5.34 -15.04
C LEU A 308 -8.17 4.80 -16.27
N GLU A 309 -7.80 3.59 -16.71
CA GLU A 309 -8.31 2.99 -17.96
C GLU A 309 -9.52 2.07 -17.74
N PHE A 310 -10.57 2.60 -17.10
CA PHE A 310 -11.84 1.88 -16.91
C PHE A 310 -13.07 2.77 -17.14
N ASP A 311 -14.19 2.14 -17.46
CA ASP A 311 -15.39 2.81 -17.99
C ASP A 311 -16.02 3.81 -17.02
N GLN A 312 -15.83 3.62 -15.70
CA GLN A 312 -16.42 4.45 -14.65
C GLN A 312 -15.44 5.47 -14.04
N ALA A 313 -14.22 5.62 -14.59
CA ALA A 313 -13.20 6.52 -14.06
C ALA A 313 -13.71 7.96 -13.84
N ALA A 314 -14.38 8.52 -14.85
CA ALA A 314 -14.92 9.88 -14.80
C ALA A 314 -16.08 10.06 -13.80
N ASP A 315 -16.84 9.00 -13.50
CA ASP A 315 -17.90 9.07 -12.50
C ASP A 315 -17.33 8.99 -11.10
N TRP A 316 -16.30 8.17 -10.88
CA TRP A 316 -15.55 8.16 -9.63
C TRP A 316 -14.79 9.48 -9.38
N GLU A 317 -14.15 10.09 -10.38
CA GLU A 317 -13.52 11.42 -10.27
C GLU A 317 -14.52 12.43 -9.69
N LYS A 318 -15.72 12.53 -10.29
CA LYS A 318 -16.77 13.46 -9.83
C LYS A 318 -17.21 13.18 -8.41
N ILE A 319 -17.37 11.90 -8.05
CA ILE A 319 -17.80 11.50 -6.71
C ILE A 319 -16.75 11.88 -5.66
N ILE A 320 -15.47 11.60 -5.92
CA ILE A 320 -14.37 11.90 -4.99
C ILE A 320 -14.15 13.41 -4.89
N GLU A 321 -14.22 14.16 -6.00
CA GLU A 321 -14.14 15.62 -5.98
C GLU A 321 -15.30 16.22 -5.16
N ALA A 322 -16.54 15.79 -5.43
CA ALA A 322 -17.71 16.27 -4.70
C ALA A 322 -17.66 15.89 -3.21
N GLU A 323 -17.11 14.72 -2.88
CA GLU A 323 -16.93 14.31 -1.49
C GLU A 323 -15.89 15.18 -0.78
N SER A 324 -14.79 15.52 -1.47
CA SER A 324 -13.74 16.41 -0.96
C SER A 324 -14.25 17.84 -0.77
N ASP A 325 -15.07 18.33 -1.71
CA ASP A 325 -15.66 19.67 -1.68
C ASP A 325 -16.54 19.92 -0.45
N LYS A 326 -17.07 18.88 0.21
CA LYS A 326 -17.83 19.03 1.45
C LYS A 326 -17.02 19.63 2.60
N ASP A 327 -15.69 19.48 2.56
CA ASP A 327 -14.76 20.03 3.57
C ASP A 327 -14.02 21.27 3.06
N LEU A 328 -14.27 21.71 1.82
CA LEU A 328 -13.58 22.84 1.24
C LEU A 328 -13.85 24.12 2.04
N SER A 329 -12.77 24.72 2.52
CA SER A 329 -12.78 26.03 3.17
C SER A 329 -11.62 26.87 2.64
N ALA A 330 -11.15 27.85 3.40
CA ALA A 330 -10.00 28.65 2.96
C ALA A 330 -8.72 27.81 3.00
N ILE A 331 -8.15 27.54 1.82
CA ILE A 331 -6.92 26.74 1.69
C ILE A 331 -5.71 27.61 2.02
N HIS A 332 -4.85 27.12 2.93
CA HIS A 332 -3.61 27.78 3.35
C HIS A 332 -2.42 26.83 3.23
N LEU A 333 -1.49 27.12 2.33
CA LEU A 333 -0.31 26.28 2.05
C LEU A 333 0.96 27.09 2.27
N GLY A 334 1.85 26.63 3.16
CA GLY A 334 3.09 27.34 3.46
C GLY A 334 2.89 28.81 3.85
N GLY A 335 1.75 29.14 4.49
CA GLY A 335 1.36 30.51 4.86
C GLY A 335 0.71 31.34 3.75
N SER A 336 0.59 30.81 2.53
CA SER A 336 -0.08 31.47 1.42
C SER A 336 -1.53 30.98 1.27
N ARG A 337 -2.46 31.90 1.02
CA ARG A 337 -3.85 31.56 0.73
C ARG A 337 -3.99 31.19 -0.74
N ILE A 338 -4.60 30.04 -1.00
CA ILE A 338 -4.85 29.51 -2.35
C ILE A 338 -6.36 29.44 -2.58
N ASP A 339 -6.83 29.83 -3.76
CA ASP A 339 -8.23 29.65 -4.14
C ASP A 339 -8.50 28.22 -4.63
N ALA A 340 -9.76 27.78 -4.51
CA ALA A 340 -10.16 26.42 -4.80
C ALA A 340 -9.92 26.01 -6.26
N ASP A 341 -10.17 26.91 -7.21
CA ASP A 341 -9.99 26.62 -8.64
C ASP A 341 -8.51 26.40 -8.98
N THR A 342 -7.62 27.24 -8.43
CA THR A 342 -6.17 27.08 -8.57
C THR A 342 -5.69 25.79 -7.90
N ALA A 343 -6.19 25.46 -6.71
CA ALA A 343 -5.87 24.21 -6.01
C ALA A 343 -6.26 22.99 -6.86
N LYS A 344 -7.50 22.92 -7.34
CA LYS A 344 -8.02 21.86 -8.21
C LYS A 344 -7.24 21.76 -9.51
N ARG A 345 -6.99 22.89 -10.20
CA ARG A 345 -6.20 22.90 -11.44
C ARG A 345 -4.78 22.40 -11.21
N SER A 346 -4.15 22.77 -10.10
CA SER A 346 -2.80 22.28 -9.75
C SER A 346 -2.81 20.77 -9.52
N ALA A 347 -3.75 20.25 -8.73
CA ALA A 347 -3.86 18.81 -8.45
C ALA A 347 -4.08 18.00 -9.73
N ARG A 348 -4.87 18.50 -10.68
CA ARG A 348 -5.08 17.86 -11.99
C ARG A 348 -3.80 17.78 -12.81
N ILE A 349 -3.01 18.86 -12.84
CA ILE A 349 -1.72 18.89 -13.53
C ILE A 349 -0.74 17.93 -12.85
N VAL A 350 -0.68 17.91 -11.52
CA VAL A 350 0.20 17.01 -10.76
C VAL A 350 -0.16 15.55 -11.01
N ALA A 351 -1.44 15.17 -10.89
CA ALA A 351 -1.89 13.80 -11.19
C ALA A 351 -1.49 13.36 -12.59
N TRP A 352 -1.79 14.18 -13.60
CA TRP A 352 -1.42 13.88 -14.99
C TRP A 352 0.09 13.75 -15.16
N THR A 353 0.87 14.66 -14.56
CA THR A 353 2.32 14.67 -14.70
C THR A 353 2.94 13.41 -14.10
N ILE A 354 2.54 13.03 -12.89
CA ILE A 354 3.06 11.83 -12.23
C ILE A 354 2.68 10.58 -13.03
N MET A 355 1.41 10.46 -13.44
CA MET A 355 0.93 9.26 -14.12
C MET A 355 1.49 9.10 -15.52
N LYS A 356 1.56 10.18 -16.32
CA LYS A 356 1.74 10.11 -17.79
C LYS A 356 3.12 10.55 -18.28
N THR A 357 3.95 11.17 -17.44
CA THR A 357 5.29 11.57 -17.87
C THR A 357 6.17 10.35 -18.05
N LYS A 358 6.81 10.24 -19.22
CA LYS A 358 7.84 9.24 -19.48
C LYS A 358 9.13 9.65 -18.80
N LEU A 359 9.64 8.81 -17.90
CA LEU A 359 10.75 9.11 -17.02
C LEU A 359 11.99 8.35 -17.47
N ARG A 360 13.14 9.01 -17.45
CA ARG A 360 14.42 8.40 -17.85
C ARG A 360 14.84 7.32 -16.86
N SER A 361 14.57 7.53 -15.58
CA SER A 361 14.78 6.52 -14.54
C SER A 361 14.02 5.22 -14.80
N LEU A 362 12.94 5.27 -15.59
CA LEU A 362 12.09 4.13 -15.98
C LEU A 362 12.24 3.78 -17.47
N GLU A 363 13.39 4.01 -18.08
CA GLU A 363 13.66 3.69 -19.49
C GLU A 363 12.65 4.33 -20.47
N ASN A 364 12.22 5.56 -20.17
CA ASN A 364 11.21 6.32 -20.90
C ASN A 364 9.79 5.70 -20.87
N HIS A 365 9.47 4.98 -19.80
CA HIS A 365 8.10 4.60 -19.47
C HIS A 365 7.52 5.56 -18.43
N SER A 366 6.19 5.65 -18.42
CA SER A 366 5.44 6.33 -17.38
C SER A 366 4.97 5.34 -16.31
N LEU A 367 4.62 5.84 -15.13
CA LEU A 367 4.14 4.98 -14.03
C LEU A 367 2.85 4.25 -14.41
N ASP A 368 1.98 4.85 -15.21
CA ASP A 368 0.75 4.22 -15.68
C ASP A 368 0.95 3.18 -16.79
N GLU A 369 2.13 3.15 -17.45
CA GLU A 369 2.52 2.08 -18.36
C GLU A 369 2.97 0.82 -17.60
N ILE A 370 3.43 0.98 -16.35
CA ILE A 370 3.79 -0.12 -15.45
C ILE A 370 2.54 -0.72 -14.82
N GLN A 371 1.73 0.12 -14.19
CA GLN A 371 0.55 -0.30 -13.46
C GLN A 371 -0.61 0.64 -13.74
N ASN A 372 -1.78 0.10 -14.06
CA ASN A 372 -2.99 0.89 -14.27
C ASN A 372 -4.23 0.03 -14.07
N TRP A 373 -5.08 0.47 -13.14
CA TRP A 373 -6.36 -0.15 -12.86
C TRP A 373 -7.34 -0.04 -14.04
N ARG A 374 -7.81 -1.19 -14.53
CA ARG A 374 -8.60 -1.30 -15.76
C ARG A 374 -9.97 -1.91 -15.52
N ASN A 375 -10.77 -1.92 -16.58
CA ASN A 375 -12.07 -2.63 -16.62
C ASN A 375 -12.00 -4.11 -16.19
N LYS A 376 -10.86 -4.78 -16.36
CA LYS A 376 -10.69 -6.16 -15.90
C LYS A 376 -10.70 -6.22 -14.37
N ASP A 377 -10.01 -5.30 -13.72
CA ASP A 377 -9.87 -5.22 -12.27
C ASP A 377 -11.21 -4.86 -11.62
N GLU A 378 -11.94 -3.88 -12.16
CA GLU A 378 -13.30 -3.54 -11.72
C GLU A 378 -14.27 -4.73 -11.81
N ARG A 379 -14.19 -5.56 -12.85
CA ARG A 379 -15.03 -6.76 -12.97
C ARG A 379 -14.69 -7.81 -11.92
N ILE A 380 -13.41 -7.99 -11.62
CA ILE A 380 -12.95 -8.90 -10.57
C ILE A 380 -13.44 -8.40 -9.21
N THR A 381 -13.16 -7.13 -8.89
CA THR A 381 -13.60 -6.46 -7.67
C THR A 381 -15.11 -6.58 -7.48
N SER A 382 -15.89 -6.25 -8.51
CA SER A 382 -17.36 -6.40 -8.47
C SER A 382 -17.83 -7.82 -8.17
N SER A 383 -17.13 -8.82 -8.69
CA SER A 383 -17.44 -10.24 -8.42
C SER A 383 -17.08 -10.63 -6.99
N LEU A 384 -15.96 -10.12 -6.45
CA LEU A 384 -15.49 -10.41 -5.09
C LEU A 384 -16.34 -9.74 -4.00
N ARG A 385 -16.96 -8.59 -4.29
CA ARG A 385 -17.84 -7.88 -3.34
C ARG A 385 -18.95 -8.75 -2.75
N ILE A 386 -19.48 -9.69 -3.53
CA ILE A 386 -20.52 -10.62 -3.06
C ILE A 386 -20.01 -11.46 -1.87
N LEU A 387 -18.73 -11.83 -1.86
CA LEU A 387 -18.12 -12.63 -0.80
C LEU A 387 -18.03 -11.87 0.53
N MET A 388 -17.90 -10.54 0.47
CA MET A 388 -17.78 -9.67 1.65
C MET A 388 -19.05 -9.63 2.51
N ARG A 389 -20.21 -10.02 1.94
CA ARG A 389 -21.50 -10.05 2.65
C ARG A 389 -21.85 -11.39 3.28
N THR A 390 -21.08 -12.43 3.00
CA THR A 390 -21.46 -13.81 3.35
C THR A 390 -20.88 -14.24 4.69
N THR A 391 -21.62 -15.06 5.42
CA THR A 391 -21.12 -15.77 6.61
C THR A 391 -20.99 -17.26 6.26
N GLY A 392 -19.75 -17.74 6.08
CA GLY A 392 -19.52 -19.13 5.66
C GLY A 392 -18.08 -19.41 5.25
N SER A 393 -17.74 -20.68 5.08
CA SER A 393 -16.42 -21.07 4.58
C SER A 393 -16.23 -20.61 3.13
N LEU A 394 -15.04 -20.13 2.81
CA LEU A 394 -14.66 -19.73 1.46
C LEU A 394 -14.29 -21.00 0.68
N ALA A 395 -14.80 -21.13 -0.55
CA ALA A 395 -14.47 -22.26 -1.41
C ALA A 395 -13.04 -22.12 -1.97
N ASP A 396 -12.39 -23.26 -2.25
CA ASP A 396 -11.01 -23.29 -2.76
C ASP A 396 -10.84 -22.61 -4.13
N GLU A 397 -11.92 -22.42 -4.88
CA GLU A 397 -11.92 -21.69 -6.15
C GLU A 397 -11.55 -20.20 -6.01
N TYR A 398 -11.60 -19.66 -4.79
CA TYR A 398 -11.22 -18.29 -4.42
C TYR A 398 -9.76 -18.18 -3.95
N ARG A 399 -8.91 -19.12 -4.37
CA ARG A 399 -7.46 -19.08 -4.07
C ARG A 399 -6.62 -18.43 -5.17
N SER A 400 -7.15 -18.24 -6.38
CA SER A 400 -6.34 -17.79 -7.52
C SER A 400 -7.16 -17.09 -8.61
N GLY A 401 -6.48 -16.35 -9.48
CA GLY A 401 -7.06 -15.65 -10.63
C GLY A 401 -7.36 -14.17 -10.39
N TYR A 402 -6.89 -13.63 -9.27
CA TYR A 402 -6.95 -12.23 -8.87
C TYR A 402 -5.83 -11.91 -7.87
N TYR A 403 -5.63 -10.63 -7.62
CA TYR A 403 -4.58 -10.05 -6.79
C TYR A 403 -5.13 -9.63 -5.41
N ALA A 404 -4.24 -9.47 -4.43
CA ALA A 404 -4.63 -9.01 -3.09
C ALA A 404 -5.28 -7.61 -3.15
N ALA A 405 -4.79 -6.74 -4.03
CA ALA A 405 -5.39 -5.46 -4.35
C ALA A 405 -6.88 -5.58 -4.72
N HIS A 406 -7.27 -6.61 -5.48
CA HIS A 406 -8.69 -6.83 -5.82
C HIS A 406 -9.55 -7.16 -4.61
N ILE A 407 -9.02 -7.92 -3.62
CA ILE A 407 -9.76 -8.20 -2.38
C ILE A 407 -9.92 -6.92 -1.56
N VAL A 408 -8.84 -6.16 -1.37
CA VAL A 408 -8.87 -4.91 -0.59
C VAL A 408 -9.84 -3.93 -1.27
N ALA A 409 -9.76 -3.74 -2.58
CA ALA A 409 -10.68 -2.88 -3.32
C ALA A 409 -12.14 -3.35 -3.17
N ALA A 410 -12.39 -4.66 -3.24
CA ALA A 410 -13.74 -5.20 -3.06
C ALA A 410 -14.27 -4.97 -1.65
N ALA A 411 -13.44 -5.14 -0.62
CA ALA A 411 -13.80 -4.89 0.76
C ALA A 411 -14.08 -3.40 1.00
N LEU A 412 -13.22 -2.50 0.50
CA LEU A 412 -13.43 -1.06 0.62
C LEU A 412 -14.70 -0.61 -0.10
N ALA A 413 -14.89 -1.00 -1.37
CA ALA A 413 -16.08 -0.66 -2.14
C ALA A 413 -17.35 -1.22 -1.49
N GLU A 414 -17.28 -2.41 -0.91
CA GLU A 414 -18.41 -2.99 -0.19
C GLU A 414 -18.69 -2.26 1.13
N GLY A 415 -17.68 -1.98 1.95
CA GLY A 415 -17.84 -1.25 3.21
C GLY A 415 -18.43 0.15 3.02
N LEU A 416 -18.11 0.80 1.90
CA LEU A 416 -18.67 2.11 1.51
C LEU A 416 -20.12 2.06 1.04
N SER A 417 -20.61 0.89 0.63
CA SER A 417 -21.96 0.72 0.10
C SER A 417 -23.02 0.74 1.20
N SER A 418 -24.23 1.13 0.84
CA SER A 418 -25.36 1.26 1.76
C SER A 418 -25.61 -0.02 2.57
N GLU A 419 -25.89 0.16 3.86
CA GLU A 419 -26.21 -0.92 4.81
C GLU A 419 -25.10 -1.97 5.03
N ALA A 420 -23.87 -1.70 4.57
CA ALA A 420 -22.76 -2.63 4.78
C ALA A 420 -22.36 -2.73 6.27
N ASP A 421 -22.21 -3.97 6.74
CA ASP A 421 -21.60 -4.27 8.04
C ASP A 421 -20.08 -4.21 7.89
N VAL A 422 -19.50 -3.08 8.30
CA VAL A 422 -18.06 -2.78 8.15
C VAL A 422 -17.18 -3.85 8.82
N GLN A 423 -17.58 -4.36 9.99
CA GLN A 423 -16.79 -5.36 10.70
C GLN A 423 -16.86 -6.71 9.98
N LEU A 424 -18.04 -7.14 9.54
CA LEU A 424 -18.17 -8.36 8.75
C LEU A 424 -17.31 -8.27 7.48
N VAL A 425 -17.39 -7.17 6.74
CA VAL A 425 -16.60 -6.93 5.53
C VAL A 425 -15.10 -7.03 5.83
N PHE A 426 -14.64 -6.41 6.92
CA PHE A 426 -13.25 -6.45 7.35
C PHE A 426 -12.78 -7.89 7.66
N ASP A 427 -13.56 -8.64 8.45
CA ASP A 427 -13.22 -10.02 8.81
C ASP A 427 -13.16 -10.94 7.57
N ARG A 428 -14.02 -10.69 6.57
CA ARG A 428 -14.00 -11.41 5.28
C ARG A 428 -12.78 -11.06 4.44
N MET A 429 -12.40 -9.78 4.40
CA MET A 429 -11.18 -9.32 3.74
C MET A 429 -9.96 -10.05 4.31
N LEU A 430 -9.78 -10.06 5.63
CA LEU A 430 -8.66 -10.76 6.28
C LEU A 430 -8.66 -12.26 5.97
N SER A 431 -9.83 -12.90 6.03
CA SER A 431 -9.94 -14.35 5.77
C SER A 431 -9.56 -14.72 4.33
N LEU A 432 -9.95 -13.90 3.35
CA LEU A 432 -9.59 -14.11 1.93
C LEU A 432 -8.10 -13.87 1.68
N LEU A 433 -7.54 -12.79 2.23
CA LEU A 433 -6.12 -12.47 2.09
C LEU A 433 -5.24 -13.53 2.77
N LYS A 434 -5.63 -14.02 3.94
CA LYS A 434 -4.97 -15.15 4.60
C LYS A 434 -4.98 -16.41 3.75
N LEU A 435 -6.11 -16.73 3.13
CA LEU A 435 -6.22 -17.88 2.24
C LEU A 435 -5.28 -17.77 1.04
N MET A 436 -5.12 -16.56 0.48
CA MET A 436 -4.14 -16.28 -0.57
C MET A 436 -2.71 -16.47 -0.06
N HIS A 437 -2.38 -15.87 1.08
CA HIS A 437 -1.07 -16.00 1.74
C HIS A 437 -0.65 -17.45 1.94
N ASP A 438 -1.56 -18.29 2.43
CA ASP A 438 -1.31 -19.73 2.68
C ASP A 438 -0.98 -20.53 1.42
N THR A 439 -1.27 -19.97 0.25
CA THR A 439 -0.96 -20.56 -1.06
C THR A 439 0.09 -19.79 -1.83
N ASN A 440 0.60 -18.69 -1.28
CA ASN A 440 1.56 -17.82 -1.95
C ASN A 440 2.94 -18.50 -1.98
N PRO A 441 3.49 -18.81 -3.17
CA PRO A 441 4.77 -19.49 -3.28
C PRO A 441 5.96 -18.66 -2.78
N ALA A 442 5.86 -17.33 -2.73
CA ALA A 442 6.87 -16.45 -2.15
C ALA A 442 6.99 -16.61 -0.63
N TRP A 443 5.93 -17.11 0.01
CA TRP A 443 5.89 -17.45 1.44
C TRP A 443 6.12 -18.94 1.71
N GLY A 444 6.46 -19.70 0.66
CA GLY A 444 6.77 -21.12 0.75
C GLY A 444 8.28 -21.41 0.93
N PRO A 445 8.68 -22.69 0.83
CA PRO A 445 10.09 -23.08 0.89
C PRO A 445 10.88 -22.72 -0.38
N LEU A 446 10.20 -22.17 -1.40
CA LEU A 446 10.81 -21.80 -2.68
C LEU A 446 11.39 -20.39 -2.57
N LEU A 447 12.55 -20.15 -3.18
CA LEU A 447 13.16 -18.82 -3.29
C LEU A 447 12.51 -18.02 -4.44
N VAL A 448 11.20 -17.79 -4.35
CA VAL A 448 10.44 -16.98 -5.30
C VAL A 448 10.30 -15.58 -4.71
N GLN A 449 10.77 -14.55 -5.43
CA GLN A 449 10.65 -13.16 -5.01
C GLN A 449 9.23 -12.63 -5.26
N HIS A 450 8.74 -12.82 -6.49
CA HIS A 450 7.41 -12.42 -6.90
C HIS A 450 6.64 -13.59 -7.51
N PRO A 451 5.37 -13.83 -7.11
CA PRO A 451 4.54 -14.87 -7.73
C PRO A 451 4.41 -14.71 -9.25
N GLY A 452 4.36 -13.48 -9.76
CA GLY A 452 4.31 -13.17 -11.19
C GLY A 452 5.52 -13.66 -11.99
N ASP A 453 6.68 -13.86 -11.35
CA ASP A 453 7.89 -14.36 -12.02
C ASP A 453 7.83 -15.87 -12.32
N ILE A 454 6.84 -16.59 -11.76
CA ILE A 454 6.67 -18.01 -12.01
C ILE A 454 6.09 -18.25 -13.40
N THR A 455 6.95 -18.64 -14.33
CA THR A 455 6.52 -19.08 -15.66
C THR A 455 6.19 -20.57 -15.66
N ARG A 456 5.03 -20.93 -16.25
CA ARG A 456 4.70 -22.34 -16.49
C ARG A 456 5.66 -22.90 -17.53
N HIS A 457 6.51 -23.83 -17.12
CA HIS A 457 7.30 -24.62 -18.06
C HIS A 457 6.35 -25.56 -18.82
N LEU A 458 5.93 -25.16 -20.03
CA LEU A 458 5.19 -26.06 -20.91
C LEU A 458 6.16 -27.14 -21.41
N VAL A 459 6.21 -28.27 -20.71
CA VAL A 459 6.89 -29.46 -21.22
C VAL A 459 6.12 -29.90 -22.46
N TYR A 460 6.71 -29.64 -23.63
CA TYR A 460 6.23 -30.18 -24.89
C TYR A 460 6.32 -31.70 -24.82
N HIS A 461 5.19 -32.38 -24.59
CA HIS A 461 5.08 -33.80 -24.88
C HIS A 461 4.93 -33.93 -26.39
N PRO A 462 5.91 -34.48 -27.13
CA PRO A 462 5.67 -34.85 -28.51
C PRO A 462 4.57 -35.90 -28.46
N THR A 463 3.41 -35.60 -29.06
CA THR A 463 2.42 -36.62 -29.36
C THR A 463 3.12 -37.70 -30.16
N GLU A 464 3.14 -38.92 -29.61
CA GLU A 464 3.62 -40.10 -30.34
C GLU A 464 2.93 -40.10 -31.70
N LYS A 465 3.75 -40.13 -32.76
CA LYS A 465 3.28 -40.26 -34.14
C LYS A 465 2.30 -41.43 -34.17
N SER A 466 1.02 -41.11 -34.36
CA SER A 466 0.00 -42.08 -34.68
C SER A 466 0.53 -42.87 -35.87
N GLN A 467 0.78 -44.17 -35.66
CA GLN A 467 1.08 -45.09 -36.74
C GLN A 467 -0.12 -45.04 -37.69
N ILE A 468 0.05 -44.34 -38.81
CA ILE A 468 -0.77 -44.54 -39.99
C ILE A 468 -0.39 -45.92 -40.50
N ILE A 469 -1.19 -46.92 -40.11
CA ILE A 469 -1.18 -48.23 -40.76
C ILE A 469 -1.89 -48.02 -42.09
N LEU A 470 -1.14 -48.22 -43.18
CA LEU A 470 -1.61 -48.26 -44.57
C LEU A 470 -2.55 -49.46 -44.80
#